data_AF-A0A496VWC1-F1
#
_entry.id   AF-A0A496VWC1-F1
#
_cell.length_a   1.000
_cell.length_b   1.000
_cell.length_c   1.000
_cell.angle_alpha   90.00
_cell.angle_beta   90.00
_cell.angle_gamma   90.00
#
_symmetry.space_group_name_H-M   'P 1'
#
loop_
_entity.id
_entity.type
_entity.pdbx_description
1 polymer ?
#
loop_
_entity_poly.entity_id
_entity_poly.type
_entity_poly.pdbx_seq_one_letter_code
_entity_poly.pdbx_strand_id
1 'polypeptide(L)'
;MLSESMMGMMAHKIAIPNFILRFGSSFEVARKKLDVLEIESLKVTYRFEEGRDKVYLSHHHALPLSQSASGLQAAIPLYVVLEYFSSFEAKFFAIEEPELNLYPETQKQVLEYIVEKCTPKNNRLVLTTHSPYILTALNNLIQAHNVVKNKPKLTEKVNRIVPAEKWLDFERVGVYYIENGTARNIMDNELNVIDATTIDDVSETLSEEYEQLLNLEYEE
;
A
#
# COMPACT_ATOMS: atom_id res chain seq x y z
N MET A 1 -19.25 15.31 -8.19
CA MET A 1 -18.16 16.26 -8.54
C MET A 1 -17.44 15.86 -9.82
N LEU A 2 -17.00 14.61 -10.01
CA LEU A 2 -16.35 14.19 -11.28
C LEU A 2 -17.27 14.28 -12.52
N SER A 3 -18.58 14.05 -12.36
CA SER A 3 -19.54 14.02 -13.49
C SER A 3 -19.76 15.36 -14.18
N GLU A 4 -19.75 16.48 -13.46
CA GLU A 4 -19.99 17.82 -14.03
C GLU A 4 -18.75 18.34 -14.77
N SER A 5 -17.56 18.08 -14.25
CA SER A 5 -16.29 18.50 -14.86
C SER A 5 -15.84 17.59 -16.02
N MET A 6 -16.29 16.33 -16.05
CA MET A 6 -15.92 15.37 -17.11
C MET A 6 -16.38 15.80 -18.51
N MET A 7 -17.59 16.37 -18.63
CA MET A 7 -18.09 16.87 -19.92
C MET A 7 -17.24 18.03 -20.44
N GLY A 8 -16.81 18.94 -19.55
CA GLY A 8 -15.88 20.00 -19.91
C GLY A 8 -14.52 19.46 -20.36
N MET A 9 -13.97 18.48 -19.65
CA MET A 9 -12.71 17.85 -20.04
C MET A 9 -12.78 17.15 -21.40
N MET A 10 -13.88 16.43 -21.67
CA MET A 10 -14.14 15.82 -22.96
C MET A 10 -14.31 16.86 -24.07
N ALA A 11 -15.06 17.93 -23.81
CA ALA A 11 -15.28 19.02 -24.76
C ALA A 11 -13.96 19.75 -25.12
N HIS A 12 -13.06 19.89 -24.16
CA HIS A 12 -11.74 20.52 -24.36
C HIS A 12 -10.64 19.54 -24.78
N LYS A 13 -10.97 18.26 -25.03
CA LYS A 13 -10.01 17.19 -25.40
C LYS A 13 -8.84 17.08 -24.42
N ILE A 14 -9.09 17.36 -23.13
CA ILE A 14 -8.09 17.17 -22.09
C ILE A 14 -7.84 15.66 -22.00
N ALA A 15 -6.61 15.24 -22.34
CA ALA A 15 -6.24 13.84 -22.34
C ALA A 15 -6.15 13.33 -20.90
N ILE A 16 -7.14 12.56 -20.47
CA ILE A 16 -7.06 11.79 -19.22
C ILE A 16 -6.19 10.57 -19.50
N PRO A 17 -5.13 10.31 -18.70
CA PRO A 17 -4.34 9.11 -18.85
C PRO A 17 -5.18 7.84 -18.79
N ASN A 18 -4.91 6.90 -19.70
CA ASN A 18 -5.68 5.65 -19.84
C ASN A 18 -5.73 4.83 -18.55
N PHE A 19 -4.68 4.86 -17.72
CA PHE A 19 -4.66 4.11 -16.47
C PHE A 19 -5.68 4.64 -15.45
N ILE A 20 -5.95 5.95 -15.41
CA ILE A 20 -6.98 6.55 -14.55
C ILE A 20 -8.37 6.10 -14.99
N LEU A 21 -8.64 6.11 -16.30
CA LEU A 21 -9.92 5.64 -16.85
C LEU A 21 -10.14 4.16 -16.56
N ARG A 22 -9.10 3.34 -16.73
CA ARG A 22 -9.15 1.90 -16.39
C ARG A 22 -9.40 1.68 -14.91
N PHE A 23 -8.70 2.39 -14.04
CA PHE A 23 -8.92 2.30 -12.59
C PHE A 23 -10.34 2.71 -12.22
N GLY A 24 -10.85 3.84 -12.73
CA GLY A 24 -12.22 4.29 -12.51
C GLY A 24 -13.26 3.26 -12.95
N SER A 25 -13.06 2.64 -14.13
CA SER A 25 -13.91 1.55 -14.60
C SER A 25 -13.85 0.32 -13.69
N SER A 26 -12.66 -0.08 -13.24
CA SER A 26 -12.47 -1.20 -12.30
C SER A 26 -13.17 -0.93 -10.97
N PHE A 27 -12.99 0.27 -10.41
CA PHE A 27 -13.65 0.69 -9.17
C PHE A 27 -15.18 0.68 -9.32
N GLU A 28 -15.72 1.17 -10.44
CA GLU A 28 -17.16 1.16 -10.69
C GLU A 28 -17.73 -0.27 -10.76
N VAL A 29 -17.02 -1.20 -11.40
CA VAL A 29 -17.41 -2.61 -11.44
C VAL A 29 -17.36 -3.22 -10.04
N ALA A 30 -16.25 -3.02 -9.32
CA ALA A 30 -16.02 -3.60 -8.00
C ALA A 30 -17.05 -3.14 -6.96
N ARG A 31 -17.30 -1.82 -6.84
CA ARG A 31 -18.24 -1.27 -5.86
C ARG A 31 -19.69 -1.70 -6.09
N LYS A 32 -20.08 -2.02 -7.32
CA LYS A 32 -21.42 -2.54 -7.65
C LYS A 32 -21.58 -4.03 -7.33
N LYS A 33 -20.47 -4.73 -7.10
CA LYS A 33 -20.43 -6.18 -6.84
C LYS A 33 -20.17 -6.51 -5.38
N LEU A 34 -19.64 -5.56 -4.63
CA LEU A 34 -19.41 -5.68 -3.19
C LEU A 34 -20.58 -5.04 -2.44
N ASP A 35 -21.28 -5.84 -1.62
CA ASP A 35 -22.38 -5.33 -0.79
C ASP A 35 -21.85 -4.51 0.40
N VAL A 36 -20.82 -5.03 1.05
CA VAL A 36 -20.16 -4.41 2.20
C VAL A 36 -18.68 -4.78 2.20
N LEU A 37 -17.83 -3.84 2.59
CA LEU A 37 -16.40 -4.10 2.79
C LEU A 37 -15.98 -3.54 4.15
N GLU A 38 -15.57 -4.42 5.04
CA GLU A 38 -14.98 -4.05 6.33
C GLU A 38 -13.47 -3.89 6.15
N ILE A 39 -12.95 -2.71 6.50
CA ILE A 39 -11.55 -2.37 6.34
C ILE A 39 -10.97 -2.15 7.75
N GLU A 40 -10.49 -3.23 8.35
CA GLU A 40 -9.98 -3.25 9.73
C GLU A 40 -8.84 -2.24 9.95
N SER A 41 -7.94 -2.13 8.97
CA SER A 41 -6.78 -1.22 8.98
C SER A 41 -7.16 0.25 9.11
N LEU A 42 -8.32 0.63 8.58
CA LEU A 42 -8.85 1.99 8.61
C LEU A 42 -9.96 2.15 9.67
N LYS A 43 -10.37 1.06 10.32
CA LYS A 43 -11.51 1.00 11.27
C LYS A 43 -12.80 1.56 10.66
N VAL A 44 -13.03 1.26 9.39
CA VAL A 44 -14.21 1.71 8.64
C VAL A 44 -14.92 0.56 7.95
N THR A 45 -16.22 0.74 7.74
CA THR A 45 -17.01 -0.09 6.81
C THR A 45 -17.37 0.75 5.60
N TYR A 46 -17.08 0.25 4.40
CA TYR A 46 -17.48 0.85 3.13
C TYR A 46 -18.74 0.18 2.58
N ARG A 47 -19.66 0.98 2.03
CA ARG A 47 -20.82 0.50 1.28
C ARG A 47 -21.14 1.40 0.10
N PHE A 48 -21.58 0.79 -1.00
CA PHE A 48 -22.13 1.50 -2.15
C PHE A 48 -23.66 1.37 -2.14
N GLU A 49 -24.35 2.41 -1.67
CA GLU A 49 -25.80 2.40 -1.49
C GLU A 49 -26.43 3.64 -2.15
N GLU A 50 -27.56 3.47 -2.82
CA GLU A 50 -28.29 4.57 -3.49
C GLU A 50 -27.43 5.36 -4.50
N GLY A 51 -26.50 4.68 -5.17
CA GLY A 51 -25.57 5.32 -6.11
C GLY A 51 -24.50 6.20 -5.47
N ARG A 52 -24.31 6.09 -4.15
CA ARG A 52 -23.34 6.88 -3.37
C ARG A 52 -22.39 5.98 -2.59
N ASP A 53 -21.12 6.35 -2.62
CA ASP A 53 -20.06 5.75 -1.80
C ASP A 53 -20.18 6.28 -0.36
N LYS A 54 -20.48 5.40 0.60
CA LYS A 54 -20.63 5.74 2.02
C LYS A 54 -19.57 5.02 2.86
N VAL A 55 -19.08 5.72 3.87
CA VAL A 55 -18.13 5.21 4.86
C VAL A 55 -18.77 5.32 6.24
N TYR A 56 -18.70 4.24 7.02
CA TYR A 56 -19.23 4.13 8.37
C TYR A 56 -18.07 4.03 9.33
N LEU A 57 -17.97 5.00 10.23
CA LEU A 57 -17.03 5.01 11.34
C LEU A 57 -17.70 4.32 12.54
N SER A 58 -16.94 3.50 13.28
CA SER A 58 -17.36 2.74 14.48
C SER A 58 -18.71 3.19 15.09
N HIS A 59 -19.76 2.45 14.73
CA HIS A 59 -21.16 2.51 15.14
C HIS A 59 -21.97 3.80 15.02
N HIS A 60 -21.39 4.98 14.75
CA HIS A 60 -22.20 6.21 14.70
C HIS A 60 -21.78 7.15 13.56
N HIS A 61 -22.68 7.23 12.57
CA HIS A 61 -22.74 8.12 11.41
C HIS A 61 -22.04 7.61 10.14
N ALA A 62 -22.85 7.50 9.08
CA ALA A 62 -22.38 7.31 7.72
C ALA A 62 -22.08 8.69 7.12
N LEU A 63 -20.94 8.81 6.45
CA LEU A 63 -20.60 9.99 5.67
C LEU A 63 -20.32 9.58 4.20
N PRO A 64 -20.57 10.48 3.24
CA PRO A 64 -20.09 10.27 1.87
C PRO A 64 -18.57 10.11 1.86
N LEU A 65 -18.03 9.19 1.05
CA LEU A 65 -16.59 9.01 0.87
C LEU A 65 -15.91 10.33 0.48
N SER A 66 -16.54 11.13 -0.38
CA SER A 66 -16.02 12.45 -0.79
C SER A 66 -15.89 13.48 0.35
N GLN A 67 -16.48 13.20 1.52
CA GLN A 67 -16.43 14.05 2.71
C GLN A 67 -15.55 13.43 3.82
N SER A 68 -14.90 12.29 3.58
CA SER A 68 -14.00 11.67 4.55
C SER A 68 -12.61 12.29 4.51
N ALA A 69 -11.73 11.91 5.45
CA ALA A 69 -10.32 12.30 5.40
C ALA A 69 -9.66 11.85 4.07
N SER A 70 -8.70 12.63 3.57
CA SER A 70 -8.02 12.39 2.28
C SER A 70 -7.37 11.00 2.21
N GLY A 71 -6.77 10.52 3.29
CA GLY A 71 -6.22 9.16 3.36
C GLY A 71 -7.29 8.08 3.12
N LEU A 72 -8.50 8.25 3.65
CA LEU A 72 -9.63 7.34 3.39
C LEU A 72 -10.10 7.44 1.94
N GLN A 73 -10.15 8.65 1.38
CA GLN A 73 -10.52 8.87 -0.02
C GLN A 73 -9.56 8.20 -1.01
N ALA A 74 -8.27 8.17 -0.69
CA ALA A 74 -7.25 7.50 -1.50
C ALA A 74 -7.24 5.98 -1.28
N ALA A 75 -7.30 5.53 -0.03
CA ALA A 75 -7.16 4.12 0.31
C ALA A 75 -8.41 3.31 -0.04
N ILE A 76 -9.62 3.76 0.30
CA ILE A 76 -10.84 2.94 0.15
C ILE A 76 -11.07 2.45 -1.29
N PRO A 77 -10.92 3.28 -2.34
CA PRO A 77 -11.02 2.79 -3.72
C PRO A 77 -10.03 1.67 -4.05
N LEU A 78 -8.80 1.73 -3.52
CA LEU A 78 -7.82 0.67 -3.65
C LEU A 78 -8.33 -0.63 -2.99
N TYR A 79 -8.79 -0.57 -1.73
CA TYR A 79 -9.35 -1.73 -1.02
C TYR A 79 -10.51 -2.37 -1.81
N VAL A 80 -11.44 -1.56 -2.31
CA VAL A 80 -12.61 -2.03 -3.09
C VAL A 80 -12.16 -2.75 -4.37
N VAL A 81 -11.20 -2.17 -5.11
CA VAL A 81 -10.67 -2.79 -6.34
C VAL A 81 -9.93 -4.09 -6.00
N LEU A 82 -9.06 -4.08 -5.00
CA LEU A 82 -8.28 -5.27 -4.63
C LEU A 82 -9.17 -6.40 -4.11
N GLU A 83 -10.15 -6.11 -3.26
CA GLU A 83 -11.09 -7.12 -2.75
C GLU A 83 -11.80 -7.85 -3.89
N TYR A 84 -12.32 -7.10 -4.85
CA TYR A 84 -13.03 -7.69 -5.97
C TYR A 84 -12.10 -8.42 -6.94
N PHE A 85 -10.99 -7.78 -7.35
CA PHE A 85 -10.15 -8.31 -8.44
C PHE A 85 -9.13 -9.36 -8.01
N SER A 86 -8.76 -9.43 -6.74
CA SER A 86 -7.89 -10.50 -6.20
C SER A 86 -8.55 -11.89 -6.21
N SER A 87 -9.89 -11.93 -6.34
CA SER A 87 -10.62 -13.19 -6.50
C SER A 87 -10.27 -13.91 -7.81
N PHE A 88 -9.81 -13.18 -8.83
CA PHE A 88 -9.42 -13.72 -10.13
C PHE A 88 -7.94 -14.14 -10.16
N GLU A 89 -7.62 -15.15 -10.96
CA GLU A 89 -6.24 -15.64 -11.12
C GLU A 89 -5.45 -14.86 -12.18
N ALA A 90 -4.11 -14.96 -12.08
CA ALA A 90 -3.15 -14.45 -13.07
C ALA A 90 -3.30 -12.95 -13.39
N LYS A 91 -3.53 -12.13 -12.37
CA LYS A 91 -3.60 -10.66 -12.47
C LYS A 91 -2.23 -10.02 -12.26
N PHE A 92 -2.05 -8.86 -12.89
CA PHE A 92 -0.92 -7.97 -12.67
C PHE A 92 -1.44 -6.71 -11.98
N PHE A 93 -0.89 -6.42 -10.81
CA PHE A 93 -1.17 -5.24 -10.01
C PHE A 93 0.07 -4.35 -10.01
N ALA A 94 -0.11 -3.09 -10.39
CA ALA A 94 0.88 -2.04 -10.21
C ALA A 94 0.22 -0.95 -9.35
N ILE A 95 0.78 -0.70 -8.18
CA ILE A 95 0.25 0.27 -7.22
C ILE A 95 1.39 1.23 -6.88
N GLU A 96 1.15 2.50 -7.14
CA GLU A 96 2.10 3.57 -6.84
C GLU A 96 1.80 4.13 -5.43
N GLU A 97 2.85 4.27 -4.61
CA GLU A 97 2.84 4.90 -3.28
C GLU A 97 1.55 4.66 -2.46
N PRO A 98 1.20 3.38 -2.15
CA PRO A 98 -0.02 3.04 -1.41
C PRO A 98 -0.08 3.65 0.01
N GLU A 99 1.03 4.15 0.53
CA GLU A 99 1.18 4.79 1.83
C GLU A 99 0.73 6.26 1.89
N LEU A 100 0.51 6.92 0.74
CA LEU A 100 0.28 8.36 0.71
C LEU A 100 -0.87 8.79 1.62
N ASN A 101 -0.61 9.80 2.45
CA ASN A 101 -1.54 10.36 3.43
C ASN A 101 -1.94 9.39 4.57
N LEU A 102 -1.16 8.34 4.84
CA LEU A 102 -1.41 7.37 5.91
C LEU A 102 -0.32 7.40 6.99
N TYR A 103 -0.74 7.20 8.24
CA TYR A 103 0.19 7.05 9.37
C TYR A 103 1.00 5.75 9.27
N PRO A 104 2.24 5.69 9.78
CA PRO A 104 3.13 4.52 9.65
C PRO A 104 2.48 3.17 10.02
N GLU A 105 1.71 3.12 11.11
CA GLU A 105 1.00 1.89 11.50
C GLU A 105 -0.01 1.42 10.44
N THR A 106 -0.74 2.37 9.83
CA THR A 106 -1.70 2.08 8.76
C THR A 106 -0.99 1.67 7.47
N GLN A 107 0.18 2.23 7.16
CA GLN A 107 0.98 1.84 6.00
C GLN A 107 1.33 0.35 6.03
N LYS A 108 1.78 -0.16 7.19
CA LYS A 108 2.01 -1.59 7.41
C LYS A 108 0.77 -2.42 7.11
N GLN A 109 -0.39 -2.01 7.63
CA GLN A 109 -1.63 -2.76 7.46
C GLN A 109 -2.13 -2.75 6.00
N VAL A 110 -1.95 -1.63 5.29
CA VAL A 110 -2.26 -1.52 3.87
C VAL A 110 -1.35 -2.43 3.04
N LEU A 111 -0.05 -2.43 3.32
CA LEU A 111 0.88 -3.34 2.68
C LEU A 111 0.48 -4.80 2.91
N GLU A 112 0.20 -5.17 4.16
CA GLU A 112 -0.23 -6.53 4.51
C GLU A 112 -1.47 -6.95 3.71
N TYR A 113 -2.46 -6.06 3.60
CA TYR A 113 -3.66 -6.30 2.82
C TYR A 113 -3.36 -6.42 1.31
N ILE A 114 -2.50 -5.54 0.76
CA ILE A 114 -2.07 -5.63 -0.64
C ILE A 114 -1.38 -6.98 -0.90
N VAL A 115 -0.45 -7.39 -0.04
CA VAL A 115 0.28 -8.66 -0.18
C VAL A 115 -0.68 -9.84 -0.14
N GLU A 116 -1.57 -9.87 0.85
CA GLU A 116 -2.59 -10.91 1.02
C GLU A 116 -3.46 -11.06 -0.24
N LYS A 117 -3.86 -9.94 -0.85
CA LYS A 117 -4.77 -9.96 -2.02
C LYS A 117 -4.03 -10.16 -3.34
N CYS A 118 -2.82 -9.62 -3.48
CA CYS A 118 -2.16 -9.49 -4.79
C CYS A 118 -1.06 -10.51 -5.07
N THR A 119 -0.65 -11.33 -4.11
CA THR A 119 0.41 -12.33 -4.29
C THR A 119 -0.06 -13.78 -4.45
N PRO A 120 -1.27 -14.19 -3.99
CA PRO A 120 -1.80 -15.53 -4.28
C PRO A 120 -2.12 -15.74 -5.77
N LYS A 121 -2.46 -16.98 -6.15
CA LYS A 121 -3.04 -17.33 -7.47
C LYS A 121 -2.20 -16.93 -8.69
N ASN A 122 -0.87 -17.00 -8.55
CA ASN A 122 0.09 -16.61 -9.60
C ASN A 122 -0.08 -15.15 -10.06
N ASN A 123 -0.58 -14.29 -9.16
CA ASN A 123 -0.64 -12.86 -9.39
C ASN A 123 0.76 -12.24 -9.29
N ARG A 124 0.93 -11.11 -9.96
CA ARG A 124 2.16 -10.32 -9.95
C ARG A 124 1.86 -8.94 -9.37
N LEU A 125 2.71 -8.50 -8.45
CA LEU A 125 2.59 -7.23 -7.77
C LEU A 125 3.85 -6.40 -8.04
N VAL A 126 3.67 -5.15 -8.45
CA VAL A 126 4.69 -4.11 -8.50
C VAL A 126 4.23 -2.98 -7.60
N LEU A 127 5.11 -2.56 -6.69
CA LEU A 127 4.90 -1.45 -5.78
C LEU A 127 6.02 -0.43 -5.95
N THR A 128 5.67 0.85 -5.89
CA THR A 128 6.61 1.93 -5.64
C THR A 128 6.33 2.52 -4.26
N THR A 129 7.37 2.97 -3.59
CA THR A 129 7.26 3.53 -2.24
C THR A 129 8.45 4.43 -1.96
N HIS A 130 8.19 5.50 -1.22
CA HIS A 130 9.23 6.32 -0.59
C HIS A 130 9.32 6.04 0.92
N SER A 131 8.51 5.12 1.44
CA SER A 131 8.38 4.88 2.86
C SER A 131 9.34 3.81 3.39
N PRO A 132 10.25 4.15 4.32
CA PRO A 132 11.06 3.14 5.01
C PRO A 132 10.20 2.17 5.85
N TYR A 133 9.00 2.58 6.25
CA TYR A 133 8.06 1.72 6.98
C TYR A 133 7.50 0.60 6.12
N ILE A 134 7.28 0.84 4.82
CA ILE A 134 6.85 -0.20 3.88
C ILE A 134 7.95 -1.25 3.70
N LEU A 135 9.22 -0.84 3.55
CA LEU A 135 10.34 -1.79 3.48
C LEU A 135 10.49 -2.62 4.75
N THR A 136 10.39 -1.97 5.91
CA THR A 136 10.46 -2.66 7.20
C THR A 136 9.32 -3.67 7.37
N ALA A 137 8.11 -3.30 6.95
CA ALA A 137 6.97 -4.20 6.96
C ALA A 137 7.15 -5.38 5.99
N LEU A 138 7.69 -5.17 4.78
CA LEU A 138 8.05 -6.25 3.85
C LEU A 138 9.07 -7.22 4.47
N ASN A 139 10.09 -6.70 5.16
CA ASN A 139 11.07 -7.53 5.87
C ASN A 139 10.42 -8.42 6.92
N ASN A 140 9.42 -7.91 7.66
CA ASN A 140 8.68 -8.74 8.62
C ASN A 140 7.95 -9.91 7.94
N LEU A 141 7.36 -9.67 6.76
CA LEU A 141 6.63 -10.71 5.99
C LEU A 141 7.59 -11.76 5.41
N ILE A 142 8.75 -11.34 4.91
CA ILE A 142 9.82 -12.23 4.44
C ILE A 142 10.38 -13.05 5.61
N GLN A 143 10.65 -12.40 6.74
CA GLN A 143 11.24 -13.06 7.90
C GLN A 143 10.29 -14.10 8.50
N ALA A 144 8.98 -13.86 8.47
CA ALA A 144 7.98 -14.85 8.87
C ALA A 144 8.12 -16.15 8.05
N HIS A 145 8.28 -16.04 6.73
CA HIS A 145 8.54 -17.19 5.85
C HIS A 145 9.89 -17.85 6.15
N ASN A 146 10.97 -17.07 6.31
CA ASN A 146 12.31 -17.57 6.60
C ASN A 146 12.35 -18.41 7.89
N VAL A 147 11.67 -17.96 8.94
CA VAL A 147 11.58 -18.70 10.22
C VAL A 147 10.90 -20.04 10.03
N VAL A 148 9.80 -20.11 9.28
CA VAL A 148 9.06 -21.35 9.02
C VAL A 148 9.88 -22.31 8.14
N LYS A 149 10.56 -21.78 7.10
CA LYS A 149 11.46 -22.53 6.22
C LYS A 149 12.59 -23.20 7.02
N ASN A 150 13.21 -22.46 7.96
CA ASN A 150 14.32 -22.96 8.78
C ASN A 150 13.87 -23.80 9.99
N LYS A 151 12.73 -23.48 10.58
CA LYS A 151 12.19 -24.12 11.80
C LYS A 151 10.70 -24.42 11.64
N PRO A 152 10.32 -25.45 10.88
CA PRO A 152 8.91 -25.78 10.62
C PRO A 152 8.06 -26.02 11.88
N LYS A 153 8.69 -26.42 13.00
CA LYS A 153 8.01 -26.60 14.30
C LYS A 153 7.46 -25.31 14.90
N LEU A 154 7.92 -24.14 14.43
CA LEU A 154 7.49 -22.83 14.94
C LEU A 154 6.33 -22.23 14.14
N THR A 155 5.82 -22.92 13.11
CA THR A 155 4.77 -22.43 12.20
C THR A 155 3.58 -21.81 12.95
N GLU A 156 3.05 -22.49 13.96
CA GLU A 156 1.90 -21.99 14.72
C GLU A 156 2.23 -20.69 15.49
N LYS A 157 3.44 -20.57 16.03
CA LYS A 157 3.87 -19.35 16.74
C LYS A 157 4.05 -18.19 15.78
N VAL A 158 4.62 -18.43 14.60
CA VAL A 158 4.78 -17.40 13.56
C VAL A 158 3.41 -16.95 13.06
N ASN A 159 2.48 -17.88 12.82
CA ASN A 159 1.12 -17.59 12.35
C ASN A 159 0.32 -16.69 13.31
N ARG A 160 0.64 -16.73 14.62
CA ARG A 160 0.03 -15.85 15.63
C ARG A 160 0.59 -14.41 15.59
N ILE A 161 1.78 -14.21 15.02
CA ILE A 161 2.43 -12.89 14.90
C ILE A 161 2.10 -12.28 13.54
N VAL A 162 2.35 -13.05 12.47
CA VAL A 162 2.04 -12.70 11.08
C VAL A 162 1.27 -13.88 10.48
N PRO A 163 0.00 -13.70 10.09
CA PRO A 163 -0.78 -14.74 9.44
C PRO A 163 -0.12 -15.29 8.16
N ALA A 164 -0.27 -16.59 7.91
CA ALA A 164 0.40 -17.32 6.83
C ALA A 164 0.06 -16.80 5.43
N GLU A 165 -1.14 -16.26 5.25
CA GLU A 165 -1.61 -15.64 4.02
C GLU A 165 -0.82 -14.38 3.62
N LYS A 166 -0.03 -13.82 4.54
CA LYS A 166 0.80 -12.62 4.32
C LYS A 166 2.27 -12.93 4.14
N TRP A 167 2.70 -14.19 4.26
CA TRP A 167 4.11 -14.56 4.19
C TRP A 167 4.65 -14.40 2.77
N LEU A 168 5.86 -13.86 2.66
CA LEU A 168 6.54 -13.66 1.38
C LEU A 168 7.78 -14.53 1.29
N ASP A 169 7.91 -15.28 0.20
CA ASP A 169 9.14 -16.01 -0.09
C ASP A 169 10.18 -15.04 -0.65
N PHE A 170 11.35 -14.98 -0.01
CA PHE A 170 12.47 -14.10 -0.41
C PHE A 170 12.81 -14.26 -1.89
N GLU A 171 12.82 -15.50 -2.39
CA GLU A 171 13.15 -15.83 -3.79
C GLU A 171 12.12 -15.30 -4.81
N ARG A 172 10.94 -14.89 -4.33
CA ARG A 172 9.85 -14.37 -5.15
C ARG A 172 9.70 -12.85 -5.04
N VAL A 173 10.60 -12.20 -4.29
CA VAL A 173 10.61 -10.75 -4.09
C VAL A 173 11.84 -10.16 -4.78
N GLY A 174 11.68 -8.99 -5.39
CA GLY A 174 12.78 -8.19 -5.89
C GLY A 174 12.55 -6.74 -5.52
N VAL A 175 13.56 -6.11 -4.93
CA VAL A 175 13.49 -4.71 -4.50
C VAL A 175 14.67 -3.95 -5.09
N TYR A 176 14.36 -2.79 -5.67
CA TYR A 176 15.31 -1.95 -6.38
C TYR A 176 15.19 -0.51 -5.88
N TYR A 177 16.33 0.07 -5.50
CA TYR A 177 16.46 1.49 -5.19
C TYR A 177 16.76 2.24 -6.49
N ILE A 178 16.01 3.30 -6.75
CA ILE A 178 16.17 4.13 -7.95
C ILE A 178 16.89 5.41 -7.57
N GLU A 179 18.10 5.60 -8.10
CA GLU A 179 18.93 6.76 -7.82
C GLU A 179 19.68 7.18 -9.08
N ASN A 180 19.74 8.48 -9.36
CA ASN A 180 20.51 9.04 -10.49
C ASN A 180 20.20 8.38 -11.86
N GLY A 181 18.94 7.98 -12.08
CA GLY A 181 18.50 7.30 -13.30
C GLY A 181 18.95 5.84 -13.43
N THR A 182 19.51 5.26 -12.36
CA THR A 182 19.93 3.86 -12.27
C THR A 182 19.10 3.10 -11.24
N ALA A 183 18.99 1.78 -11.41
CA ALA A 183 18.32 0.89 -10.47
C ALA A 183 19.35 -0.03 -9.81
N ARG A 184 19.44 0.03 -8.48
CA ARG A 184 20.33 -0.82 -7.67
C ARG A 184 19.51 -1.84 -6.89
N ASN A 185 19.88 -3.11 -6.97
CA ASN A 185 19.24 -4.16 -6.16
C ASN A 185 19.64 -3.97 -4.69
N ILE A 186 18.65 -3.98 -3.79
CA ILE A 186 18.84 -3.82 -2.33
C ILE A 186 18.44 -5.07 -1.53
N MET A 187 18.46 -6.24 -2.17
CA MET A 187 18.24 -7.52 -1.52
C MET A 187 19.57 -8.05 -0.95
N ASP A 188 19.58 -8.36 0.35
CA ASP A 188 20.67 -9.05 1.02
C ASP A 188 20.45 -10.56 0.96
N ASN A 189 21.26 -11.24 0.13
CA ASN A 189 21.17 -12.68 -0.09
C ASN A 189 21.87 -13.51 1.01
N GLU A 190 22.71 -12.91 1.85
CA GLU A 190 23.34 -13.59 2.98
C GLU A 190 22.35 -13.73 4.13
N LEU A 191 21.62 -12.66 4.42
CA LEU A 191 20.63 -12.59 5.50
C LEU A 191 19.20 -12.93 5.04
N ASN A 192 18.94 -13.00 3.73
CA ASN A 192 17.61 -13.16 3.13
C ASN A 192 16.61 -12.07 3.57
N VAL A 193 17.05 -10.81 3.54
CA VAL A 193 16.25 -9.62 3.88
C VAL A 193 16.47 -8.50 2.86
N ILE A 194 15.65 -7.46 2.92
CA ILE A 194 15.83 -6.20 2.20
C ILE A 194 16.74 -5.32 3.05
N ASP A 195 17.80 -4.77 2.43
CA ASP A 195 18.62 -3.73 3.04
C ASP A 195 17.86 -2.39 3.01
N ALA A 196 17.08 -2.15 4.06
CA ALA A 196 16.25 -0.97 4.20
C ALA A 196 17.02 0.28 4.68
N THR A 197 18.31 0.15 4.98
CA THR A 197 19.14 1.29 5.46
C THR A 197 19.32 2.36 4.39
N THR A 198 19.11 2.02 3.12
CA THR A 198 19.40 2.91 1.99
C THR A 198 18.26 3.83 1.54
N ILE A 199 17.16 3.94 2.29
CA ILE A 199 16.04 4.84 1.93
C ILE A 199 15.98 6.09 2.83
N ASP A 200 16.77 6.14 3.91
CA ASP A 200 16.66 7.19 4.92
C ASP A 200 17.47 8.47 4.60
N ASP A 201 17.78 8.70 3.32
CA ASP A 201 18.60 9.82 2.84
C ASP A 201 18.03 11.20 3.26
N VAL A 202 16.70 11.31 3.41
CA VAL A 202 16.05 12.53 3.91
C VAL A 202 16.29 12.72 5.41
N SER A 203 16.24 11.66 6.21
CA SER A 203 16.54 11.75 7.64
C SER A 203 18.01 12.03 7.88
N GLU A 204 18.90 11.50 7.04
CA GLU A 204 20.34 11.81 7.08
C GLU A 204 20.57 13.30 6.78
N THR A 205 19.99 13.83 5.70
CA THR A 205 20.07 15.25 5.36
C THR A 205 19.53 16.16 6.46
N LEU A 206 18.35 15.84 7.02
CA LEU A 206 17.75 16.61 8.11
C LEU A 206 18.60 16.55 9.40
N SER A 207 19.24 15.41 9.66
CA SER A 207 20.13 15.25 10.80
C SER A 207 21.40 16.08 10.62
N GLU A 208 21.98 16.09 9.43
CA GLU A 208 23.13 16.94 9.08
C GLU A 208 22.79 18.43 9.24
N GLU A 209 21.63 18.88 8.75
CA GLU A 209 21.16 20.26 8.93
C GLU A 209 21.03 20.60 10.42
N TYR A 210 20.46 19.71 11.23
CA TYR A 210 20.33 19.93 12.67
C TYR A 210 21.68 19.94 13.40
N GLU A 211 22.62 19.06 13.04
CA GLU A 211 23.98 19.08 13.56
C GLU A 211 24.72 20.38 13.22
N GLN A 212 24.56 20.88 11.99
CA GLN A 212 25.12 22.19 11.60
C GLN A 212 24.53 23.33 12.45
N LEU A 213 23.22 23.31 12.73
CA LEU A 213 22.58 24.29 13.60
C LEU A 213 23.08 24.20 15.05
N LEU A 214 23.22 22.99 15.59
CA LEU A 214 23.77 22.77 16.94
C LEU A 214 25.21 23.28 17.05
N ASN A 215 26.04 23.02 16.03
CA ASN A 215 27.42 23.50 16.02
C ASN A 215 27.47 25.04 16.06
N LEU A 216 26.58 25.73 15.36
CA LEU A 216 26.46 27.19 15.42
C LEU A 216 25.92 27.70 16.76
N GLU A 217 25.06 26.94 17.45
CA GLU A 217 24.52 27.31 18.77
C GLU A 217 25.58 27.18 19.88
N TYR A 218 26.48 26.20 19.77
CA TYR A 218 27.51 25.88 20.75
C TYR A 218 28.93 26.27 20.33
N GLU A 219 29.08 27.04 19.25
CA GLU A 219 30.33 27.71 18.90
C GLU A 219 30.68 28.77 19.97
N GLU A 220 31.78 28.57 20.71
CA GLU A 220 32.42 29.59 21.56
C GLU A 220 33.20 30.62 20.73
#